data_AF-A0A1S2QUU1-F1
#
_entry.id   AF-A0A1S2QUU1-F1
#
_cell.length_a   1.000
_cell.length_b   1.000
_cell.length_c   1.000
_cell.angle_alpha   90.00
_cell.angle_beta   90.00
_cell.angle_gamma   90.00
#
_symmetry.space_group_name_H-M   'P 1'
#
loop_
_entity.id
_entity.type
_entity.pdbx_description
1 polymer ?
#
loop_
_entity_poly.entity_id
_entity_poly.type
_entity_poly.pdbx_seq_one_letter_code
_entity_poly.pdbx_strand_id
1 'polypeptide(L)'
;MEYQFNEKLHPQQSGLVIDFMDSLEKDDINLFWSTLSREDKAYIEGTFNALQDSREQITFYEWKNESFRRAKEVFVNYISNYGVSTTVRHYNKILADIYLPHGVEVPIKYIAESEVRVMKLPITLEVNQAEDGQILVEWKVYFYANKNL
;
A
#
# COMPACT_ATOMS: atom_id res chain seq x y z
N MET A 1 0.45 12.74 -21.26
CA MET A 1 1.91 12.67 -21.12
C MET A 1 2.17 11.99 -19.78
N GLU A 2 2.55 10.71 -19.80
CA GLU A 2 2.91 9.99 -18.57
C GLU A 2 4.30 10.48 -18.14
N TYR A 3 4.37 11.23 -17.04
CA TYR A 3 5.63 11.67 -16.47
C TYR A 3 6.13 10.57 -15.54
N GLN A 4 6.91 9.65 -16.10
CA GLN A 4 7.59 8.64 -15.30
C GLN A 4 8.98 9.13 -14.91
N PHE A 5 9.19 9.41 -13.63
CA PHE A 5 10.49 9.76 -13.09
C PHE A 5 10.77 9.01 -11.79
N ASN A 6 12.06 8.88 -11.49
CA ASN A 6 12.53 8.18 -10.31
C ASN A 6 13.07 9.22 -9.32
N GLU A 7 12.71 9.07 -8.05
CA GLU A 7 13.21 9.90 -6.96
C GLU A 7 13.70 9.03 -5.81
N LYS A 8 14.59 9.57 -4.97
CA LYS A 8 14.98 8.93 -3.72
C LYS A 8 13.76 8.78 -2.81
N LEU A 9 13.64 7.63 -2.16
CA LEU A 9 12.60 7.34 -1.17
C LEU A 9 12.66 8.34 -0.01
N HIS A 10 11.54 9.02 0.24
CA HIS A 10 11.37 9.94 1.36
C HIS A 10 11.06 9.21 2.67
N PRO A 11 11.42 9.78 3.84
CA PRO A 11 11.15 9.15 5.14
C PRO A 11 9.68 8.78 5.38
N GLN A 12 8.74 9.64 4.95
CA GLN A 12 7.30 9.35 5.07
C GLN A 12 6.89 8.14 4.23
N GLN A 13 7.46 7.98 3.03
CA GLN A 13 7.19 6.84 2.15
C GLN A 13 7.79 5.55 2.73
N SER A 14 9.00 5.60 3.30
CA SER A 14 9.56 4.43 4.00
C SER A 14 8.74 4.07 5.24
N GLY A 15 8.27 5.07 6.00
CA GLY A 15 7.41 4.84 7.17
C GLY A 15 6.09 4.16 6.77
N LEU A 16 5.45 4.63 5.70
CA LEU A 16 4.24 4.03 5.16
C LEU A 16 4.43 2.56 4.77
N VAL A 17 5.55 2.21 4.12
CA VAL A 17 5.87 0.82 3.75
C VAL A 17 6.00 -0.04 5.00
N ILE A 18 6.75 0.44 6.00
CA ILE A 18 6.95 -0.28 7.25
C ILE A 18 5.61 -0.48 7.95
N ASP A 19 4.81 0.57 8.14
CA ASP A 19 3.51 0.50 8.80
C ASP A 19 2.56 -0.46 8.07
N PHE A 20 2.53 -0.43 6.75
CA PHE A 20 1.71 -1.34 5.95
C PHE A 20 2.16 -2.80 6.12
N MET A 21 3.46 -3.09 5.95
CA MET A 21 3.97 -4.46 6.05
C MET A 21 3.87 -5.00 7.48
N ASP A 22 4.16 -4.17 8.49
CA ASP A 22 3.99 -4.49 9.91
C ASP A 22 2.52 -4.81 10.23
N SER A 23 1.57 -4.08 9.64
CA SER A 23 0.15 -4.37 9.83
C SER A 23 -0.24 -5.77 9.32
N LEU A 24 0.34 -6.20 8.19
CA LEU A 24 0.11 -7.53 7.64
C LEU A 24 0.79 -8.63 8.47
N GLU A 25 2.00 -8.37 8.95
CA GLU A 25 2.79 -9.30 9.78
C GLU A 25 2.15 -9.51 11.15
N LYS A 26 1.70 -8.43 11.80
CA LYS A 26 1.16 -8.45 13.18
C LYS A 26 -0.35 -8.63 13.25
N ASP A 27 -1.02 -8.81 12.12
CA ASP A 27 -2.49 -8.87 12.03
C ASP A 27 -3.19 -7.63 12.62
N ASP A 28 -2.57 -6.45 12.45
CA ASP A 28 -3.10 -5.17 12.94
C ASP A 28 -3.99 -4.50 11.88
N ILE A 29 -5.28 -4.84 11.91
CA ILE A 29 -6.29 -4.30 10.99
C ILE A 29 -6.45 -2.78 11.12
N ASN A 30 -6.21 -2.20 12.30
CA ASN A 30 -6.36 -0.76 12.50
C ASN A 30 -5.20 0.01 11.86
N LEU A 31 -3.98 -0.48 12.03
CA LEU A 31 -2.80 0.06 11.35
C LEU A 31 -2.92 -0.14 9.84
N PHE A 32 -3.37 -1.31 9.38
CA PHE A 32 -3.65 -1.55 7.98
C PHE A 32 -4.63 -0.50 7.45
N TRP A 33 -5.77 -0.31 8.13
CA TRP A 33 -6.76 0.67 7.71
C TRP A 33 -6.24 2.10 7.72
N SER A 34 -5.34 2.48 8.63
CA SER A 34 -4.78 3.83 8.68
C SER A 34 -3.82 4.13 7.52
N THR A 35 -3.14 3.10 7.00
CA THR A 35 -2.22 3.20 5.85
C THR A 35 -2.94 3.37 4.52
N LEU A 36 -4.17 2.85 4.40
CA LEU A 36 -4.96 2.92 3.16
C LEU A 36 -5.39 4.35 2.84
N SER A 37 -5.38 4.63 1.55
CA SER A 37 -5.93 5.86 0.98
C SER A 37 -7.43 5.98 1.19
N ARG A 38 -7.94 7.21 1.14
CA ARG A 38 -9.37 7.51 1.15
C ARG A 38 -10.09 6.84 -0.01
N GLU A 39 -9.47 6.78 -1.20
CA GLU A 39 -10.04 6.11 -2.36
C GLU A 39 -10.16 4.60 -2.14
N ASP A 40 -9.18 3.95 -1.52
CA ASP A 40 -9.27 2.53 -1.14
C ASP A 40 -10.35 2.29 -0.07
N LYS A 41 -10.42 3.14 0.95
CA LYS A 41 -11.47 3.06 1.98
C LYS A 41 -12.86 3.20 1.36
N ALA A 42 -13.04 4.18 0.48
CA ALA A 42 -14.28 4.40 -0.24
C ALA A 42 -14.62 3.22 -1.17
N TYR A 43 -13.63 2.60 -1.81
CA TYR A 43 -13.83 1.39 -2.61
C TYR A 43 -14.34 0.22 -1.75
N ILE A 44 -13.70 -0.01 -0.60
CA ILE A 44 -14.08 -1.10 0.32
C ILE A 44 -15.48 -0.85 0.90
N GLU A 45 -15.77 0.36 1.35
CA GLU A 45 -17.08 0.78 1.87
C GLU A 45 -18.18 0.72 0.81
N GLY A 46 -17.90 1.21 -0.40
CA GLY A 46 -18.85 1.17 -1.52
C GLY A 46 -19.18 -0.26 -1.92
N THR A 47 -18.18 -1.14 -1.96
CA THR A 47 -18.39 -2.56 -2.25
C THR A 47 -19.21 -3.24 -1.15
N PHE A 48 -18.93 -2.94 0.11
CA PHE A 48 -19.72 -3.43 1.24
C PHE A 48 -21.19 -3.02 1.13
N ASN A 49 -21.46 -1.75 0.86
CA ASN A 49 -22.82 -1.22 0.73
C ASN A 49 -23.57 -1.93 -0.42
N ALA A 50 -22.91 -2.16 -1.55
CA ALA A 50 -23.49 -2.91 -2.67
C ALA A 50 -23.78 -4.39 -2.32
N LEU A 51 -22.96 -5.01 -1.45
CA LEU A 51 -23.17 -6.38 -0.98
C LEU A 51 -24.31 -6.48 0.05
N GLN A 52 -24.49 -5.50 0.94
CA GLN A 52 -25.62 -5.46 1.87
C GLN A 52 -26.97 -5.51 1.13
N ASP A 53 -27.07 -4.82 -0.01
CA ASP A 53 -28.25 -4.84 -0.87
C ASP A 53 -28.55 -6.25 -1.45
N SER A 54 -27.56 -7.15 -1.43
CA SER A 54 -27.66 -8.51 -1.97
C SER A 54 -28.11 -9.59 -0.96
N ARG A 55 -28.44 -9.21 0.29
CA ARG A 55 -28.93 -10.06 1.40
C ARG A 55 -27.88 -10.92 2.13
N GLU A 56 -26.59 -10.63 1.98
CA GLU A 56 -25.56 -11.24 2.84
C GLU A 56 -25.53 -10.59 4.23
N GLN A 57 -25.65 -11.39 5.30
CA GLN A 57 -25.53 -10.92 6.69
C GLN A 57 -24.06 -10.82 7.11
N ILE A 58 -23.29 -9.97 6.44
CA ILE A 58 -21.91 -9.65 6.84
C ILE A 58 -21.86 -8.25 7.47
N THR A 59 -21.12 -8.08 8.55
CA THR A 59 -20.88 -6.76 9.14
C THR A 59 -19.76 -6.03 8.39
N PHE A 60 -19.71 -4.71 8.48
CA PHE A 60 -18.61 -3.95 7.87
C PHE A 60 -17.25 -4.33 8.50
N TYR A 61 -17.23 -4.69 9.79
CA TYR A 61 -16.02 -5.15 10.46
C TYR A 61 -15.50 -6.48 9.86
N GLU A 62 -16.38 -7.45 9.62
CA GLU A 62 -16.03 -8.70 8.95
C GLU A 62 -15.54 -8.45 7.52
N TRP A 63 -16.16 -7.51 6.80
CA TRP A 63 -15.72 -7.12 5.46
C TRP A 63 -14.33 -6.45 5.45
N LYS A 64 -14.03 -5.61 6.44
CA LYS A 64 -12.68 -5.05 6.63
C LYS A 64 -11.65 -6.15 6.89
N ASN A 65 -11.98 -7.16 7.70
CA ASN A 65 -11.10 -8.29 7.96
C ASN A 65 -10.86 -9.14 6.71
N GLU A 66 -11.90 -9.36 5.91
CA GLU A 66 -11.79 -10.06 4.63
C GLU A 66 -10.91 -9.29 3.64
N SER A 67 -11.06 -7.96 3.57
CA SER A 67 -10.18 -7.12 2.76
C SER A 67 -8.73 -7.23 3.25
N PHE A 68 -8.49 -7.08 4.56
CA PHE A 68 -7.17 -7.28 5.15
C PHE A 68 -6.56 -8.64 4.78
N ARG A 69 -7.33 -9.74 4.89
CA ARG A 69 -6.88 -11.09 4.52
C ARG A 69 -6.46 -11.17 3.05
N ARG A 70 -7.22 -10.57 2.13
CA ARG A 70 -6.87 -10.53 0.70
C ARG A 70 -5.57 -9.77 0.44
N ALA A 71 -5.36 -8.63 1.11
CA ALA A 71 -4.08 -7.93 1.04
C ALA A 71 -2.95 -8.82 1.58
N LYS A 72 -3.12 -9.45 2.75
CA LYS A 72 -2.14 -10.35 3.34
C LYS A 72 -1.76 -11.51 2.41
N GLU A 73 -2.73 -12.07 1.67
CA GLU A 73 -2.50 -13.13 0.68
C GLU A 73 -1.64 -12.66 -0.49
N VAL A 74 -1.87 -11.44 -1.01
CA VAL A 74 -1.05 -10.88 -2.09
C VAL A 74 0.41 -10.69 -1.65
N PHE A 75 0.61 -10.29 -0.40
CA PHE A 75 1.93 -10.02 0.16
C PHE A 75 2.53 -11.21 0.94
N VAL A 76 1.90 -12.39 0.93
CA VAL A 76 2.26 -13.52 1.81
C VAL A 76 3.74 -13.93 1.71
N ASN A 77 4.31 -13.90 0.50
CA ASN A 77 5.70 -14.24 0.28
C ASN A 77 6.68 -13.14 0.72
N TYR A 78 6.19 -11.91 0.91
CA TYR A 78 6.99 -10.74 1.27
C TYR A 78 6.96 -10.44 2.76
N ILE A 79 5.97 -10.94 3.50
CA ILE A 79 5.88 -10.79 4.96
C ILE A 79 7.15 -11.36 5.60
N SER A 80 7.76 -10.57 6.48
CA SER A 80 9.04 -10.86 7.15
C SER A 80 10.25 -11.09 6.21
N ASN A 81 10.12 -10.89 4.90
CA ASN A 81 11.17 -11.17 3.92
C ASN A 81 11.18 -10.17 2.73
N TYR A 82 11.04 -8.89 3.05
CA TYR A 82 11.04 -7.80 2.08
C TYR A 82 12.19 -6.83 2.31
N GLY A 83 12.79 -6.36 1.23
CA GLY A 83 13.55 -5.11 1.22
C GLY A 83 12.65 -3.96 0.77
N VAL A 84 13.15 -2.73 0.92
CA VAL A 84 12.51 -1.52 0.38
C VAL A 84 13.48 -0.86 -0.59
N SER A 85 13.05 -0.67 -1.84
CA SER A 85 13.84 0.06 -2.84
C SER A 85 14.16 1.48 -2.34
N THR A 86 15.40 1.93 -2.53
CA THR A 86 15.81 3.31 -2.21
C THR A 86 15.26 4.34 -3.18
N THR A 87 14.60 3.88 -4.23
CA THR A 87 14.03 4.70 -5.31
C THR A 87 12.53 4.44 -5.44
N VAL A 88 11.76 5.50 -5.65
CA VAL A 88 10.33 5.51 -5.91
C VAL A 88 10.10 5.91 -7.37
N ARG A 89 9.19 5.21 -8.05
CA ARG A 89 8.80 5.54 -9.43
C ARG A 89 7.49 6.30 -9.44
N HIS A 90 7.55 7.57 -9.78
CA HIS A 90 6.37 8.42 -9.91
C HIS A 90 5.74 8.22 -11.28
N TYR A 91 4.41 8.17 -11.33
CA TYR A 91 3.62 8.22 -12.57
C TYR A 91 3.15 9.63 -12.89
N ASN A 92 2.91 10.40 -11.82
CA ASN A 92 2.58 11.82 -11.85
C ASN A 92 2.91 12.40 -10.45
N LYS A 93 2.43 13.63 -10.18
CA LYS A 93 2.70 14.33 -8.92
C LYS A 93 2.08 13.69 -7.68
N ILE A 94 1.06 12.85 -7.85
CA ILE A 94 0.28 12.27 -6.76
C ILE A 94 0.33 10.75 -6.74
N LEU A 95 0.71 10.06 -7.82
CA LEU A 95 0.78 8.60 -7.88
C LEU A 95 2.21 8.11 -8.05
N ALA A 96 2.59 7.09 -7.29
CA ALA A 96 3.89 6.47 -7.39
C ALA A 96 3.86 4.98 -6.98
N ASP A 97 4.92 4.25 -7.33
CA ASP A 97 5.18 2.89 -6.93
C ASP A 97 6.46 2.81 -6.08
N ILE A 98 6.37 2.09 -4.95
CA ILE A 98 7.53 1.61 -4.20
C ILE A 98 7.75 0.14 -4.52
N TYR A 99 8.98 -0.23 -4.83
CA TYR A 99 9.36 -1.60 -5.14
C TYR A 99 9.87 -2.33 -3.89
N LEU A 100 9.30 -3.49 -3.61
CA LEU A 100 9.65 -4.38 -2.51
C LEU A 100 10.35 -5.62 -3.07
N PRO A 101 11.69 -5.65 -3.15
CA PRO A 101 12.41 -6.85 -3.52
C PRO A 101 12.29 -7.94 -2.45
N HIS A 102 12.06 -9.18 -2.87
CA HIS A 102 12.00 -10.35 -2.00
C HIS A 102 13.41 -10.87 -1.67
N GLY A 103 13.63 -11.36 -0.44
CA GLY A 103 14.85 -12.10 -0.10
C GLY A 103 16.11 -11.24 0.05
N VAL A 104 15.97 -9.98 0.45
CA VAL A 104 17.11 -9.07 0.63
C VAL A 104 17.60 -9.14 2.07
N GLU A 105 18.65 -9.93 2.35
CA GLU A 105 19.23 -10.00 3.69
C GLU A 105 20.33 -8.94 3.94
N VAL A 106 21.10 -8.50 2.94
CA VAL A 106 22.15 -7.43 3.02
C VAL A 106 22.69 -7.16 1.60
N PRO A 107 23.50 -6.11 1.30
CA PRO A 107 23.75 -5.69 -0.08
C PRO A 107 24.51 -6.76 -0.89
N ILE A 108 23.82 -7.36 -1.86
CA ILE A 108 24.39 -8.35 -2.76
C ILE A 108 25.09 -7.60 -3.90
N LYS A 109 26.41 -7.78 -4.04
CA LYS A 109 27.09 -7.50 -5.30
C LYS A 109 26.51 -8.45 -6.35
N TYR A 110 25.84 -7.91 -7.37
CA TYR A 110 25.25 -8.67 -8.46
C TYR A 110 26.34 -9.47 -9.20
N ILE A 111 26.42 -10.76 -8.89
CA ILE A 111 27.20 -11.74 -9.65
C ILE A 111 26.14 -12.64 -10.29
N ALA A 112 25.79 -12.35 -11.55
CA ALA A 112 24.74 -12.98 -12.37
C ALA A 112 23.29 -12.49 -12.15
N GLU A 113 22.48 -12.59 -13.21
CA GLU A 113 21.05 -12.30 -13.28
C GLU A 113 20.27 -13.17 -12.28
N SER A 114 20.21 -12.77 -11.02
CA SER A 114 19.24 -13.32 -10.08
C SER A 114 17.91 -12.64 -10.34
N GLU A 115 16.89 -13.43 -10.72
CA GLU A 115 15.50 -12.98 -10.79
C GLU A 115 15.04 -12.58 -9.38
N VAL A 116 15.30 -11.32 -8.99
CA VAL A 116 14.72 -10.77 -7.77
C VAL A 116 13.23 -10.63 -8.03
N ARG A 117 12.41 -11.41 -7.33
CA ARG A 117 10.95 -11.20 -7.33
C ARG A 117 10.68 -9.85 -6.67
N VAL A 118 10.08 -8.92 -7.39
CA VAL A 118 9.78 -7.57 -6.90
C VAL A 118 8.27 -7.39 -6.84
N MET A 119 7.75 -7.03 -5.66
CA MET A 119 6.37 -6.58 -5.49
C MET A 119 6.29 -5.07 -5.65
N LYS A 120 5.21 -4.57 -6.24
CA LYS A 120 4.90 -3.15 -6.31
C LYS A 120 3.92 -2.79 -5.20
N LEU A 121 4.25 -1.77 -4.43
CA LEU A 121 3.33 -1.11 -3.51
C LEU A 121 2.94 0.24 -4.12
N PRO A 122 1.75 0.33 -4.74
CA PRO A 122 1.25 1.60 -5.24
C PRO A 122 0.87 2.53 -4.08
N ILE A 123 1.25 3.80 -4.20
CA ILE A 123 0.98 4.85 -3.23
C ILE A 123 0.39 6.08 -3.92
N THR A 124 -0.43 6.83 -3.17
CA THR A 124 -1.01 8.11 -3.58
C THR A 124 -0.72 9.20 -2.56
N LEU A 125 -0.55 10.44 -3.03
CA LEU A 125 -0.40 11.61 -2.19
C LEU A 125 -1.78 12.22 -1.90
N GLU A 126 -2.13 12.26 -0.63
CA GLU A 126 -3.34 12.90 -0.15
C GLU A 126 -3.03 14.28 0.43
N VAL A 127 -3.95 15.21 0.17
CA VAL A 127 -3.93 16.55 0.74
C VAL A 127 -5.19 16.71 1.57
N ASN A 128 -5.01 16.82 2.88
CA ASN A 128 -6.08 16.96 3.85
C ASN A 128 -5.93 18.31 4.58
N GLN A 129 -7.05 18.85 5.05
CA GLN A 129 -7.04 20.01 5.93
C GLN A 129 -7.30 19.54 7.36
N ALA A 130 -6.36 19.83 8.26
CA ALA A 130 -6.53 19.59 9.69
C ALA A 130 -7.58 20.55 10.30
N GLU A 131 -8.08 20.21 11.49
CA GLU A 131 -9.10 21.01 12.20
C GLU A 131 -8.63 22.44 12.51
N ASP A 132 -7.33 22.63 12.72
CA ASP A 132 -6.70 23.94 12.94
C ASP A 132 -6.43 24.72 11.64
N GLY A 133 -6.84 24.18 10.50
CA GLY A 133 -6.70 24.78 9.18
C GLY A 133 -5.38 24.46 8.47
N GLN A 134 -4.45 23.73 9.08
CA GLN A 134 -3.19 23.34 8.44
C GLN A 134 -3.42 22.36 7.28
N ILE A 135 -2.64 22.51 6.21
CA ILE A 135 -2.65 21.56 5.09
C ILE A 135 -1.68 20.42 5.44
N LEU A 136 -2.22 19.22 5.58
CA LEU A 136 -1.49 17.97 5.76
C LEU A 136 -1.33 17.28 4.42
N VAL A 137 -0.10 16.88 4.12
CA VAL A 137 0.26 16.19 2.88
C VAL A 137 0.86 14.84 3.25
N GLU A 138 0.16 13.77 2.89
CA GLU A 138 0.51 12.41 3.32
C GLU A 138 0.47 11.41 2.17
N TRP A 139 1.51 10.58 2.08
CA TRP A 139 1.45 9.38 1.25
C TRP A 139 0.59 8.31 1.91
N LYS A 140 -0.27 7.64 1.13
CA LYS A 140 -1.10 6.51 1.53
C LYS A 140 -1.01 5.38 0.52
N VAL A 141 -1.31 4.16 0.95
CA VAL A 141 -1.39 3.00 0.05
C VAL A 141 -2.60 3.14 -0.87
N TYR A 142 -2.40 2.89 -2.17
CA TYR A 142 -3.43 2.95 -3.21
C TYR A 142 -3.50 1.61 -3.93
N PHE A 143 -4.04 0.62 -3.23
CA PHE A 143 -4.01 -0.80 -3.60
C PHE A 143 -5.31 -1.26 -4.27
N TYR A 144 -6.48 -1.02 -3.67
CA TYR A 144 -7.76 -1.58 -4.14
C TYR A 144 -8.38 -0.79 -5.29
N ALA A 145 -8.36 0.53 -5.18
CA ALA A 145 -8.91 1.44 -6.18
C ALA A 145 -7.98 1.57 -7.40
N ASN A 146 -6.75 1.08 -7.30
CA ASN A 146 -5.80 1.06 -8.39
C ASN A 146 -6.15 -0.01 -9.42
N LYS A 147 -6.53 0.44 -10.62
CA LYS A 147 -6.93 -0.42 -11.73
C LYS A 147 -5.75 -0.99 -12.54
N ASN A 148 -4.51 -0.69 -12.14
CA ASN A 148 -3.29 -1.06 -12.88
C ASN A 148 -2.45 -2.17 -12.20
N LEU A 149 -3.01 -2.86 -11.20
CA LEU A 149 -2.41 -4.07 -10.62
C LEU A 149 -2.73 -5.31 -11.46
#